data_AF-A0A370GKA6-F1
#
_entry.id   AF-A0A370GKA6-F1
#
_cell.length_a   1.000
_cell.length_b   1.000
_cell.length_c   1.000
_cell.angle_alpha   90.00
_cell.angle_beta   90.00
_cell.angle_gamma   90.00
#
_symmetry.space_group_name_H-M   'P 1'
#
loop_
_entity.id
_entity.type
_entity.pdbx_description
1 polymer ?
#
loop_
_entity_poly.entity_id
_entity_poly.type
_entity_poly.pdbx_seq_one_letter_code
_entity_poly.pdbx_strand_id
1 'polypeptide(L)'
;MALIFVPLVLAGCNEEVTYSYLMQHPSFLQKEAARCQSYDTLTKNQEAYCEMVDRAVRDVISLINEQQEDPEGFGQRILDAQIACHKRSAQTKPDFKKCEEAKVLLAVAGLNTPE
;
A
#
# COMPACT_ATOMS: atom_id res chain seq x y z
N MET A 1 -13.84 -29.63 42.20
CA MET A 1 -14.08 -28.59 41.17
C MET A 1 -12.74 -28.25 40.53
N ALA A 2 -12.44 -28.85 39.38
CA ALA A 2 -11.22 -28.55 38.63
C ALA A 2 -11.55 -27.43 37.63
N LEU A 3 -10.98 -26.24 37.86
CA LEU A 3 -11.02 -25.12 36.92
C LEU A 3 -9.99 -25.39 35.83
N ILE A 4 -10.46 -25.82 34.66
CA ILE A 4 -9.65 -25.98 33.45
C ILE A 4 -9.43 -24.56 32.88
N PHE A 5 -8.24 -24.01 33.14
CA PHE A 5 -7.77 -22.78 32.52
C PHE A 5 -7.23 -23.13 31.13
N VAL A 6 -8.04 -22.96 30.08
CA VAL A 6 -7.60 -23.03 28.68
C VAL A 6 -7.01 -21.68 28.32
N PRO A 7 -5.69 -21.54 28.09
CA PRO A 7 -5.17 -20.30 27.54
C PRO A 7 -5.63 -20.20 26.08
N LEU A 8 -6.54 -19.27 25.80
CA LEU A 8 -6.79 -18.78 24.44
C LEU A 8 -5.49 -18.13 23.97
N VAL A 9 -4.69 -18.88 23.22
CA VAL A 9 -3.58 -18.31 22.48
C VAL A 9 -4.21 -17.54 21.32
N LEU A 10 -4.31 -16.22 21.44
CA LEU A 10 -4.56 -15.36 20.29
C LEU A 10 -3.35 -15.51 19.37
N ALA A 11 -3.47 -16.35 18.36
CA ALA A 11 -2.58 -16.32 17.21
C ALA A 11 -2.77 -14.95 16.56
N GLY A 12 -1.85 -14.01 16.83
CA GLY A 12 -1.80 -12.75 16.10
C GLY A 12 -1.57 -13.06 14.63
N CYS A 13 -2.44 -12.58 13.75
CA CYS A 13 -2.16 -12.57 12.31
C CYS A 13 -0.91 -11.72 12.10
N ASN A 14 0.23 -12.37 11.82
CA ASN A 14 1.41 -11.70 11.33
C ASN A 14 1.19 -11.46 9.83
N GLU A 15 0.45 -10.40 9.49
CA GLU A 15 0.28 -10.00 8.10
C GLU A 15 1.64 -9.58 7.54
N GLU A 16 2.08 -10.31 6.52
CA GLU A 16 3.31 -9.99 5.81
C GLU A 16 3.10 -8.68 5.04
N VAL A 17 3.88 -7.66 5.37
CA VAL A 17 3.83 -6.37 4.69
C VAL A 17 4.25 -6.58 3.24
N THR A 18 3.33 -6.27 2.31
CA THR A 18 3.58 -6.41 0.88
C THR A 18 3.83 -5.05 0.23
N TYR A 19 4.44 -5.08 -0.96
CA TYR A 19 4.62 -3.89 -1.79
C TYR A 19 3.31 -3.14 -2.05
N SER A 20 2.23 -3.86 -2.36
CA SER A 20 0.92 -3.22 -2.63
C SER A 20 0.39 -2.47 -1.41
N TYR A 21 0.58 -3.06 -0.21
CA TYR A 21 0.22 -2.41 1.04
C TYR A 21 1.00 -1.11 1.25
N LEU A 22 2.33 -1.16 1.07
CA LEU A 22 3.18 0.03 1.19
C LEU A 22 2.73 1.19 0.27
N MET A 23 2.38 0.87 -0.97
CA MET A 23 1.91 1.86 -1.96
C MET A 23 0.53 2.45 -1.63
N GLN A 24 -0.31 1.72 -0.89
CA GLN A 24 -1.65 2.17 -0.48
C GLN A 24 -1.66 2.94 0.84
N HIS A 25 -0.60 2.82 1.64
CA HIS A 25 -0.49 3.44 2.96
C HIS A 25 0.78 4.29 3.10
N PRO A 26 0.85 5.50 2.49
CA PRO A 26 2.04 6.36 2.51
C PRO A 26 2.56 6.68 3.93
N SER A 27 1.67 6.88 4.89
CA SER A 27 2.03 7.12 6.29
C SER A 27 2.72 5.93 6.96
N PHE A 28 2.36 4.71 6.58
CA PHE A 28 3.02 3.49 7.04
C PHE A 28 4.37 3.32 6.34
N LEU A 29 4.40 3.52 5.03
CA LEU A 29 5.63 3.52 4.23
C LEU A 29 6.68 4.50 4.76
N GLN A 30 6.27 5.71 5.16
CA GLN A 30 7.19 6.70 5.76
C GLN A 30 7.84 6.18 7.05
N LYS A 31 7.08 5.49 7.91
CA LYS A 31 7.60 4.91 9.16
C LYS A 31 8.58 3.77 8.88
N GLU A 32 8.24 2.89 7.94
CA GLU A 32 9.11 1.77 7.56
C GLU A 32 10.38 2.24 6.84
N ALA A 33 10.30 3.31 6.03
CA ALA A 33 11.47 3.94 5.44
C ALA A 33 12.43 4.50 6.50
N ALA A 34 11.90 5.22 7.49
CA ALA A 34 12.70 5.73 8.61
C ALA A 34 13.32 4.58 9.43
N ARG A 35 12.57 3.49 9.63
CA ARG A 35 13.07 2.28 10.31
C ARG A 35 14.22 1.65 9.54
N CYS A 36 14.10 1.51 8.22
CA CYS A 36 15.16 0.98 7.36
C CYS A 36 16.43 1.83 7.42
N GLN A 37 16.30 3.15 7.52
CA GLN A 37 17.43 4.07 7.68
C GLN A 37 18.10 3.99 9.06
N SER A 38 17.40 3.51 10.09
CA SER A 38 17.93 3.40 11.46
C SER A 38 18.76 2.15 11.74
N TYR A 39 18.83 1.20 10.81
CA TYR A 39 19.60 -0.03 11.01
C TYR A 39 21.08 0.18 10.70
N ASP A 40 21.93 -0.01 11.72
CA ASP A 40 23.39 0.03 11.54
C ASP A 40 23.93 -1.19 10.77
N THR A 41 23.27 -2.36 10.91
CA THR A 41 23.58 -3.58 10.16
C THR A 41 22.30 -4.36 9.89
N LEU A 42 22.05 -4.64 8.61
CA LEU A 42 20.88 -5.38 8.16
C LEU A 42 21.20 -6.87 8.05
N THR A 43 20.29 -7.72 8.53
CA THR A 43 20.27 -9.13 8.15
C THR A 43 19.79 -9.28 6.70
N LYS A 44 20.12 -10.38 6.01
CA LYS A 44 19.71 -10.60 4.60
C LYS A 44 18.20 -10.44 4.34
N ASN A 45 17.37 -10.87 5.31
CA ASN A 45 15.92 -10.74 5.19
C ASN A 45 15.46 -9.28 5.36
N GLN A 46 16.14 -8.51 6.21
CA GLN A 46 15.85 -7.09 6.39
C GLN A 46 16.36 -6.26 5.21
N GLU A 47 17.47 -6.65 4.60
CA GLU A 47 18.01 -6.02 3.39
C GLU A 47 16.99 -6.11 2.25
N ALA A 48 16.49 -7.31 1.94
CA ALA A 48 15.46 -7.50 0.91
C ALA A 48 14.16 -6.73 1.21
N TYR A 49 13.75 -6.67 2.48
CA TYR A 49 12.60 -5.87 2.89
C TYR A 49 12.85 -4.36 2.70
N CYS A 50 14.00 -3.86 3.13
CA CYS A 50 14.34 -2.45 2.99
C CYS A 50 14.54 -2.02 1.54
N GLU A 51 15.00 -2.90 0.66
CA GLU A 51 15.01 -2.67 -0.80
C GLU A 51 13.58 -2.53 -1.36
N MET A 52 12.64 -3.36 -0.89
CA MET A 52 11.22 -3.25 -1.26
C MET A 52 10.62 -1.90 -0.79
N VAL A 53 10.89 -1.52 0.46
CA VAL A 53 10.45 -0.26 1.05
C VAL A 53 11.01 0.94 0.28
N ASP A 54 12.32 0.93 0.01
CA ASP A 54 13.00 2.00 -0.72
C ASP A 54 12.50 2.13 -2.18
N ARG A 55 12.18 1.01 -2.83
CA ARG A 55 11.47 1.03 -4.12
C ARG A 55 10.09 1.67 -4.00
N ALA A 56 9.29 1.27 -3.01
CA ALA A 56 7.96 1.85 -2.81
C ALA A 56 8.04 3.37 -2.54
N VAL A 57 9.04 3.83 -1.77
CA VAL A 57 9.28 5.26 -1.54
C VAL A 57 9.52 6.01 -2.85
N ARG A 58 10.42 5.50 -3.70
CA ARG A 58 10.69 6.13 -5.01
C ARG A 58 9.45 6.23 -5.88
N ASP A 59 8.67 5.15 -5.95
CA ASP A 59 7.48 5.10 -6.79
C ASP A 59 6.40 6.06 -6.27
N VAL A 60 6.19 6.14 -4.94
CA VAL A 60 5.28 7.13 -4.34
C VAL A 60 5.76 8.57 -4.60
N ILE A 61 7.05 8.86 -4.43
CA ILE A 61 7.60 10.19 -4.73
C ILE A 61 7.39 10.55 -6.21
N SER A 62 7.58 9.60 -7.11
CA SER A 62 7.31 9.81 -8.54
C SER A 62 5.85 10.18 -8.81
N LEU A 63 4.90 9.50 -8.15
CA LEU A 63 3.47 9.81 -8.28
C LEU A 63 3.11 11.18 -7.66
N ILE A 64 3.73 11.54 -6.53
CA ILE A 64 3.57 12.88 -5.94
C ILE A 64 4.08 13.96 -6.90
N ASN A 65 5.24 13.75 -7.51
CA ASN A 65 5.79 14.68 -8.49
C ASN A 65 4.88 14.80 -9.71
N GLU A 66 4.35 13.69 -10.22
CA GLU A 66 3.39 13.70 -11.31
C GLU A 66 2.13 14.50 -10.95
N GLN A 67 1.58 14.28 -9.74
CA GLN A 67 0.42 15.04 -9.25
C GLN A 67 0.72 16.55 -9.15
N GLN A 68 1.93 16.93 -8.76
CA GLN A 68 2.33 18.34 -8.65
C GLN A 68 2.59 18.99 -10.00
N GLU A 69 3.14 18.24 -10.96
CA GLU A 69 3.45 18.72 -12.31
C GLU A 69 2.18 18.86 -13.17
N ASP A 70 1.26 17.89 -13.09
CA ASP A 70 0.00 17.86 -13.84
C ASP A 70 -1.17 17.36 -12.97
N PRO A 71 -1.73 18.23 -12.09
CA PRO A 71 -2.82 17.83 -11.20
C PRO A 71 -4.10 17.45 -11.93
N GLU A 72 -4.36 18.06 -13.09
CA GLU A 72 -5.55 17.79 -13.90
C GLU A 72 -5.45 16.42 -14.58
N GLY A 73 -4.31 16.12 -15.21
CA GLY A 73 -4.03 14.81 -15.79
C GLY A 73 -4.01 13.70 -14.74
N PHE A 74 -3.42 13.96 -13.58
CA PHE A 74 -3.43 13.01 -12.46
C PHE A 74 -4.85 12.73 -11.97
N GLY A 75 -5.70 13.77 -11.84
CA GLY A 75 -7.11 13.63 -11.52
C GLY A 75 -7.88 12.79 -12.54
N GLN A 76 -7.63 13.00 -13.85
CA GLN A 76 -8.24 12.20 -14.91
C GLN A 76 -7.82 10.73 -14.82
N ARG A 77 -6.55 10.43 -14.51
CA ARG A 77 -6.07 9.05 -14.30
C ARG A 77 -6.77 8.36 -13.15
N ILE A 78 -7.04 9.06 -12.05
CA ILE A 78 -7.83 8.52 -10.93
C ILE A 78 -9.23 8.12 -11.42
N LEU A 79 -9.91 9.02 -12.13
CA LEU A 79 -11.26 8.76 -12.64
C LEU A 79 -11.27 7.58 -13.61
N ASP A 80 -10.32 7.52 -14.54
CA ASP A 80 -10.22 6.43 -15.52
C ASP A 80 -9.96 5.08 -14.84
N ALA A 81 -9.08 5.04 -13.83
CA ALA A 81 -8.80 3.84 -13.05
C ALA A 81 -10.03 3.39 -12.25
N GLN A 82 -10.76 4.32 -11.62
CA GLN A 82 -12.01 4.03 -10.92
C GLN A 82 -13.10 3.51 -11.86
N ILE A 83 -13.28 4.15 -13.03
CA ILE A 83 -14.26 3.71 -14.05
C ILE A 83 -13.91 2.31 -14.54
N ALA A 84 -12.64 2.02 -14.80
CA ALA A 84 -12.18 0.69 -15.22
C ALA A 84 -12.39 -0.37 -14.12
N CYS A 85 -12.15 -0.01 -12.86
CA CYS A 85 -12.43 -0.89 -11.71
C CYS A 85 -13.94 -1.19 -11.58
N HIS A 86 -14.80 -0.19 -11.75
CA HIS A 86 -16.25 -0.31 -11.60
C HIS A 86 -17.00 -0.75 -12.86
N LYS A 87 -16.32 -0.87 -14.01
CA LYS A 87 -16.92 -1.29 -15.28
C LYS A 87 -17.45 -2.73 -15.17
N ARG A 88 -18.70 -2.85 -14.73
CA ARG A 88 -19.53 -4.05 -14.81
C ARG A 88 -20.23 -4.04 -16.17
N SER A 89 -19.53 -4.42 -17.23
CA SER A 89 -20.26 -4.91 -18.41
C SER A 89 -20.64 -6.36 -18.15
N ALA A 90 -21.77 -6.82 -18.67
CA ALA A 90 -22.38 -8.13 -18.38
C ALA A 90 -21.47 -9.38 -18.60
N GLN A 91 -20.24 -9.20 -19.11
CA GLN A 91 -19.32 -10.26 -19.50
C GLN A 91 -17.86 -10.03 -19.07
N THR A 92 -17.52 -8.95 -18.37
CA THR A 92 -16.12 -8.68 -17.97
C THR A 92 -16.00 -8.57 -16.45
N LYS A 93 -15.15 -9.42 -15.87
CA LYS A 93 -14.73 -9.28 -14.46
C LYS A 93 -14.07 -7.91 -14.27
N PRO A 94 -14.21 -7.27 -13.10
CA PRO A 94 -13.48 -6.04 -12.80
C PRO A 94 -11.99 -6.26 -13.05
N ASP A 95 -11.34 -5.28 -13.66
CA ASP A 95 -9.89 -5.30 -13.81
C ASP A 95 -9.27 -5.00 -12.44
N PHE A 96 -8.96 -6.07 -11.69
CA PHE A 96 -8.38 -5.99 -10.36
C PHE A 96 -7.11 -5.13 -10.34
N LYS A 97 -6.33 -5.11 -11.43
CA LYS A 97 -5.15 -4.26 -11.54
C LYS A 97 -5.51 -2.78 -11.53
N LYS A 98 -6.60 -2.42 -12.21
CA LYS A 98 -7.11 -1.03 -12.23
C LYS A 98 -7.72 -0.61 -10.90
N CYS A 99 -8.31 -1.56 -10.17
CA CYS A 99 -8.76 -1.31 -8.80
C CYS A 99 -7.59 -1.00 -7.86
N GLU A 100 -6.50 -1.76 -7.92
CA GLU A 100 -5.31 -1.50 -7.10
C GLU A 100 -4.63 -0.18 -7.51
N GLU A 101 -4.52 0.10 -8.82
CA GLU A 101 -4.01 1.38 -9.31
C GLU A 101 -4.82 2.56 -8.78
N ALA A 102 -6.16 2.48 -8.82
CA ALA A 102 -7.04 3.52 -8.30
C ALA A 102 -6.79 3.78 -6.80
N LYS A 103 -6.64 2.72 -5.98
CA LYS A 103 -6.35 2.87 -4.54
C LYS A 103 -5.02 3.57 -4.28
N VAL A 104 -3.97 3.22 -5.02
CA VAL A 104 -2.64 3.85 -4.88
C VAL A 104 -2.71 5.33 -5.27
N LEU A 105 -3.34 5.67 -6.40
CA LEU A 105 -3.46 7.07 -6.84
C LEU A 105 -4.29 7.90 -5.85
N LEU A 106 -5.35 7.34 -5.28
CA LEU A 106 -6.15 7.99 -4.23
C LEU A 106 -5.35 8.19 -2.94
N ALA A 107 -4.53 7.21 -2.55
CA ALA A 107 -3.66 7.31 -1.39
C ALA A 107 -2.64 8.45 -1.55
N VAL A 108 -2.00 8.55 -2.72
CA VAL A 108 -1.06 9.63 -3.05
C VAL A 108 -1.74 10.99 -3.04
N ALA A 109 -2.95 11.08 -3.61
CA ALA A 109 -3.72 12.33 -3.63
C ALA A 109 -4.25 12.76 -2.25
N GLY A 110 -4.05 11.96 -1.19
CA GLY A 110 -4.62 12.21 0.14
C GLY A 110 -6.15 12.06 0.18
N LEU A 111 -6.72 11.36 -0.79
CA LEU A 111 -8.17 11.15 -0.95
C LEU A 111 -8.65 9.81 -0.38
N ASN A 112 -7.75 8.96 0.11
CA ASN A 112 -8.14 7.77 0.87
C ASN A 112 -8.68 8.18 2.24
N THR A 113 -9.82 7.61 2.61
CA THR A 113 -10.33 7.68 3.99
C THR A 113 -9.37 6.93 4.92
N PRO A 114 -9.01 7.48 6.09
CA PRO A 114 -8.26 6.73 7.08
C PRO A 114 -9.06 5.48 7.50
N GLU A 115 -8.39 4.33 7.53
CA GLU A 115 -8.89 3.11 8.18
C GLU A 115 -8.91 3.26 9.70
#